data_AF-G8C2G7-F1
#
_entry.id   AF-G8C2G7-F1
#
_cell.length_a   1.000
_cell.length_b   1.000
_cell.length_c   1.000
_cell.angle_alpha   90.00
_cell.angle_beta   90.00
_cell.angle_gamma   90.00
#
_symmetry.space_group_name_H-M   'P 1'
#
loop_
_entity.id
_entity.type
_entity.pdbx_description
1 polymer ?
#
loop_
_entity_poly.entity_id
_entity_poly.type
_entity_poly.pdbx_seq_one_letter_code
_entity_poly.pdbx_strand_id
1 'polypeptide(L)'
;MKVNNIVPTLFSAAALTSLGQAASSNTTIPDCGGYTKLYGNDSSIVSSIIFNETFRNETKNKLVNAVKIPTITEADFPDPADEPDFEGWQVFKKFHQQLEKDFPKVWSNLNVETVNEFSLIITWNGTDESLKPNVFSAHQDVVPIDNYTLAAWEHEPFSGYWDGTYVWGRGSFDDKNMLISMLQSMEYILENEPEFNPNRTVILVSGCDEEISGYYGAAYINKVLLERYGENGIYSIIDEGGNAITNLTGVWVAAPGVSEKGLMNLEISINGTGGHASTPPDHTNIGIAAQLITTIEDNKFPVQYTNENPISQFFTCIIDKSPLIPKTIKQTFANAFTNDTANEAAISFIQSFGGEYGEYFIRGSQAVDVIDAGNGDNQLPTFTSLTINSRIAPESNSMEQIIKFGANAASVALKNGLGLVIQNNTRIPCTRKGCIVVDVTSIFEPSPVSPTNDVWDQLAGTIRGYFEDVVFPHVFGEDKNTTLYVAPSLMTANSDSKHYWNLTENIYRYQPGFANFNLTGLLHAADEHIDLDTVMHAVGFFYEYIHILSQ
;
A
#
# COMPACT_ATOMS: atom_id res chain seq x y z
N MET A 1 -44.75 1.13 -8.75
CA MET A 1 -43.84 2.28 -8.92
C MET A 1 -42.45 1.74 -9.18
N LYS A 2 -41.75 2.17 -10.24
CA LYS A 2 -40.42 1.63 -10.58
C LYS A 2 -39.44 1.96 -9.45
N VAL A 3 -38.78 0.93 -8.91
CA VAL A 3 -37.79 0.99 -7.80
C VAL A 3 -36.72 2.08 -8.05
N ASN A 4 -36.38 2.33 -9.33
CA ASN A 4 -35.36 3.30 -9.75
C ASN A 4 -35.64 4.77 -9.34
N ASN A 5 -36.87 5.15 -8.97
CA ASN A 5 -37.18 6.54 -8.60
C ASN A 5 -37.15 6.81 -7.08
N ILE A 6 -37.07 5.78 -6.22
CA ILE A 6 -37.12 5.93 -4.76
C ILE A 6 -35.71 6.00 -4.15
N VAL A 7 -34.76 5.28 -4.72
CA VAL A 7 -33.40 5.15 -4.20
C VAL A 7 -32.70 6.51 -4.01
N PRO A 8 -32.71 7.46 -4.98
CA PRO A 8 -32.01 8.75 -4.80
C PRO A 8 -32.58 9.63 -3.66
N THR A 9 -33.87 9.47 -3.32
CA THR A 9 -34.53 10.28 -2.28
C THR A 9 -34.21 9.82 -0.84
N LEU A 10 -33.69 8.61 -0.67
CA LEU A 10 -33.31 8.06 0.65
C LEU A 10 -31.97 8.61 1.18
N PHE A 11 -31.19 9.26 0.32
CA PHE A 11 -29.80 9.68 0.57
C PHE A 11 -29.58 11.20 0.44
N SER A 12 -30.52 12.03 0.91
CA SER A 12 -30.35 13.49 0.86
C SER A 12 -29.12 13.94 1.69
N ALA A 13 -28.21 14.68 1.06
CA ALA A 13 -26.89 15.11 1.55
C ALA A 13 -26.87 15.96 2.85
N ALA A 14 -28.01 16.37 3.39
CA ALA A 14 -28.09 17.38 4.44
C ALA A 14 -27.78 16.87 5.87
N ALA A 15 -27.46 15.59 6.07
CA ALA A 15 -27.25 15.02 7.41
C ALA A 15 -25.78 14.71 7.78
N LEU A 16 -24.82 14.83 6.86
CA LEU A 16 -23.44 14.34 7.04
C LEU A 16 -22.43 15.29 6.36
N THR A 17 -22.41 16.57 6.75
CA THR A 17 -21.51 17.58 6.16
C THR A 17 -20.40 17.97 7.14
N SER A 18 -19.22 17.35 7.02
CA SER A 18 -17.93 18.00 7.33
C SER A 18 -16.74 17.15 6.85
N LEU A 19 -16.59 16.86 5.55
CA LEU A 19 -15.33 16.32 5.03
C LEU A 19 -15.02 16.89 3.63
N GLY A 20 -13.83 17.49 3.53
CA GLY A 20 -12.97 17.66 2.35
C GLY A 20 -13.53 18.32 1.10
N GLN A 21 -13.13 19.58 0.84
CA GLN A 21 -13.12 20.13 -0.52
C GLN A 21 -11.89 19.60 -1.27
N ALA A 22 -12.08 18.94 -2.41
CA ALA A 22 -11.00 18.54 -3.31
C ALA A 22 -10.31 19.78 -3.89
N ALA A 23 -8.97 19.77 -3.89
CA ALA A 23 -8.14 20.84 -4.41
C ALA A 23 -8.07 20.79 -5.95
N SER A 24 -8.05 21.95 -6.59
CA SER A 24 -7.97 22.10 -8.04
C SER A 24 -6.62 21.64 -8.61
N SER A 25 -6.61 20.69 -9.53
CA SER A 25 -5.39 20.22 -10.20
C SER A 25 -5.09 21.01 -11.49
N ASN A 26 -3.81 21.37 -11.68
CA ASN A 26 -3.27 21.99 -12.89
C ASN A 26 -3.25 20.99 -14.05
N THR A 27 -3.57 21.46 -15.26
CA THR A 27 -3.77 20.66 -16.49
C THR A 27 -2.50 20.40 -17.31
N THR A 28 -1.31 20.53 -16.73
CA THR A 28 -0.04 20.28 -17.43
C THR A 28 0.32 18.80 -17.41
N ILE A 29 0.65 18.25 -18.59
CA ILE A 29 1.24 16.91 -18.73
C ILE A 29 2.50 16.86 -17.84
N PRO A 30 2.59 15.95 -16.85
CA PRO A 30 3.74 15.86 -15.96
C PRO A 30 5.02 15.59 -16.74
N ASP A 31 6.10 16.29 -16.40
CA ASP A 31 7.44 15.90 -16.86
C ASP A 31 7.79 14.57 -16.18
N CYS A 32 8.15 13.56 -16.95
CA CYS A 32 8.58 12.27 -16.42
C CYS A 32 9.97 11.87 -16.90
N GLY A 33 10.70 12.75 -17.59
CA GLY A 33 11.96 12.44 -18.26
C GLY A 33 13.02 13.54 -18.24
N GLY A 34 12.82 14.64 -17.51
CA GLY A 34 13.75 15.77 -17.39
C GLY A 34 14.59 15.83 -16.12
N TYR A 35 14.42 14.91 -15.17
CA TYR A 35 15.05 15.02 -13.85
C TYR A 35 16.58 14.96 -13.93
N THR A 36 17.26 15.93 -13.31
CA THR A 36 18.73 15.91 -13.26
C THR A 36 19.18 14.73 -12.41
N LYS A 37 20.12 13.92 -12.92
CA LYS A 37 20.69 12.80 -12.16
C LYS A 37 21.44 13.35 -10.95
N LEU A 38 21.17 12.78 -9.78
CA LEU A 38 21.82 13.13 -8.54
C LEU A 38 22.68 11.96 -8.07
N TYR A 39 23.77 12.30 -7.39
CA TYR A 39 24.76 11.35 -6.91
C TYR A 39 25.18 11.75 -5.50
N GLY A 40 25.04 10.84 -4.56
CA GLY A 40 25.54 10.97 -3.20
C GLY A 40 27.04 10.72 -3.15
N ASN A 41 27.51 9.74 -3.92
CA ASN A 41 28.91 9.36 -4.02
C ASN A 41 29.30 9.06 -5.48
N ASP A 42 30.57 8.70 -5.72
CA ASP A 42 30.98 8.18 -7.03
C ASP A 42 30.24 6.85 -7.30
N SER A 43 29.59 6.73 -8.45
CA SER A 43 28.82 5.53 -8.82
C SER A 43 29.66 4.25 -8.81
N SER A 44 30.97 4.37 -9.03
CA SER A 44 31.90 3.23 -8.91
C SER A 44 32.07 2.73 -7.48
N ILE A 45 31.98 3.61 -6.48
CA ILE A 45 32.02 3.25 -5.06
C ILE A 45 30.76 2.44 -4.73
N VAL A 46 29.58 2.95 -5.07
CA VAL A 46 28.32 2.24 -4.79
C VAL A 46 28.23 0.92 -5.51
N SER A 47 28.68 0.88 -6.78
CA SER A 47 28.83 -0.35 -7.53
C SER A 47 29.75 -1.36 -6.83
N SER A 48 30.89 -0.90 -6.30
CA SER A 48 31.83 -1.78 -5.60
C SER A 48 31.26 -2.36 -4.30
N ILE A 49 30.23 -1.73 -3.72
CA ILE A 49 29.54 -2.18 -2.51
C ILE A 49 28.46 -3.20 -2.88
N ILE A 50 27.49 -2.82 -3.71
CA ILE A 50 26.28 -3.65 -3.93
C ILE A 50 26.56 -4.93 -4.73
N PHE A 51 27.67 -4.98 -5.46
CA PHE A 51 28.13 -6.16 -6.20
C PHE A 51 29.26 -6.93 -5.50
N ASN A 52 29.67 -6.52 -4.28
CA ASN A 52 30.64 -7.27 -3.50
C ASN A 52 30.02 -8.55 -2.92
N GLU A 53 30.53 -9.72 -3.30
CA GLU A 53 29.97 -11.01 -2.85
C GLU A 53 29.97 -11.19 -1.32
N THR A 54 30.94 -10.63 -0.59
CA THR A 54 30.99 -10.72 0.87
C THR A 54 29.87 -9.91 1.48
N PHE A 55 29.75 -8.64 1.08
CA PHE A 55 28.70 -7.74 1.54
C PHE A 55 27.29 -8.23 1.19
N ARG A 56 27.11 -8.78 -0.01
CA ARG A 56 25.86 -9.41 -0.44
C ARG A 56 25.51 -10.62 0.42
N ASN A 57 26.48 -11.47 0.72
CA ASN A 57 26.28 -12.64 1.58
C ASN A 57 25.94 -12.25 3.02
N GLU A 58 26.58 -11.22 3.55
CA GLU A 58 26.27 -10.66 4.87
C GLU A 58 24.84 -10.12 4.91
N THR A 59 24.46 -9.27 3.95
CA THR A 59 23.11 -8.70 3.82
C THR A 59 22.05 -9.80 3.73
N LYS A 60 22.27 -10.79 2.86
CA LYS A 60 21.39 -11.96 2.74
C LYS A 60 21.27 -12.72 4.06
N ASN A 61 22.37 -12.95 4.78
CA ASN A 61 22.32 -13.65 6.06
C ASN A 61 21.47 -12.90 7.11
N LYS A 62 21.56 -11.55 7.13
CA LYS A 62 20.74 -10.71 8.03
C LYS A 62 19.25 -10.79 7.67
N LEU A 63 18.90 -10.77 6.39
CA LEU A 63 17.51 -11.00 5.94
C LEU A 63 17.02 -12.40 6.32
N VAL A 64 17.83 -13.44 6.11
CA VAL A 64 17.49 -14.81 6.52
C VAL A 64 17.26 -14.91 8.03
N ASN A 65 18.09 -14.24 8.84
CA ASN A 65 17.89 -14.19 10.29
C ASN A 65 16.56 -13.51 10.65
N ALA A 66 16.19 -12.44 9.94
CA ALA A 66 14.95 -11.71 10.16
C ALA A 66 13.70 -12.54 9.80
N VAL A 67 13.73 -13.23 8.66
CA VAL A 67 12.64 -14.11 8.20
C VAL A 67 12.41 -15.27 9.17
N LYS A 68 13.46 -15.77 9.83
CA LYS A 68 13.33 -16.86 10.82
C LYS A 68 12.57 -16.50 12.08
N ILE A 69 12.31 -15.22 12.33
CA ILE A 69 11.60 -14.76 13.52
C ILE A 69 10.14 -14.45 13.14
N PRO A 70 9.16 -15.25 13.58
CA PRO A 70 7.77 -15.15 13.14
C PRO A 70 7.04 -14.02 13.90
N THR A 71 7.25 -12.78 13.47
CA THR A 71 6.61 -11.56 13.98
C THR A 71 5.16 -11.43 13.53
N ILE A 72 4.37 -12.49 13.70
CA ILE A 72 2.97 -12.52 13.26
C ILE A 72 2.11 -11.62 14.14
N THR A 73 1.24 -10.83 13.51
CA THR A 73 0.18 -10.04 14.15
C THR A 73 -1.20 -10.56 13.75
N GLU A 74 -2.14 -10.51 14.68
CA GLU A 74 -3.54 -10.91 14.45
C GLU A 74 -4.48 -9.79 14.89
N ALA A 75 -5.64 -9.70 14.22
CA ALA A 75 -6.56 -8.58 14.38
C ALA A 75 -7.17 -8.43 15.79
N ASP A 76 -7.09 -9.46 16.62
CA ASP A 76 -7.58 -9.47 18.01
C ASP A 76 -6.49 -9.15 19.04
N PHE A 77 -5.27 -8.83 18.61
CA PHE A 77 -4.19 -8.45 19.52
C PHE A 77 -4.56 -7.16 20.29
N PRO A 78 -4.33 -7.13 21.62
CA PRO A 78 -4.57 -5.95 22.44
C PRO A 78 -3.51 -4.87 22.17
N ASP A 79 -3.81 -3.61 22.50
CA ASP A 79 -2.82 -2.53 22.48
C ASP A 79 -1.64 -2.90 23.42
N PRO A 80 -0.38 -2.91 22.92
CA PRO A 80 0.80 -3.09 23.75
C PRO A 80 0.89 -2.20 24.98
N ALA A 81 0.35 -0.97 24.94
CA ALA A 81 0.31 -0.08 26.11
C ALA A 81 -0.53 -0.66 27.26
N ASP A 82 -1.59 -1.39 26.94
CA ASP A 82 -2.52 -1.96 27.90
C ASP A 82 -2.07 -3.37 28.35
N GLU A 83 -1.54 -4.18 27.43
CA GLU A 83 -1.11 -5.56 27.68
C GLU A 83 0.30 -5.86 27.14
N PRO A 84 1.36 -5.24 27.72
CA PRO A 84 2.74 -5.34 27.22
C PRO A 84 3.36 -6.74 27.36
N ASP A 85 2.76 -7.59 28.19
CA ASP A 85 3.21 -8.98 28.43
C ASP A 85 2.40 -10.02 27.63
N PHE A 86 1.47 -9.58 26.76
CA PHE A 86 0.74 -10.49 25.87
C PHE A 86 1.74 -11.32 25.04
N GLU A 87 1.51 -12.63 24.98
CA GLU A 87 2.48 -13.59 24.44
C GLU A 87 2.81 -13.31 22.96
N GLY A 88 1.80 -12.92 22.18
CA GLY A 88 1.94 -12.57 20.77
C GLY A 88 2.95 -11.45 20.54
N TRP A 89 3.03 -10.46 21.42
CA TRP A 89 3.96 -9.34 21.29
C TRP A 89 5.41 -9.69 21.68
N GLN A 90 5.64 -10.74 22.47
CA GLN A 90 6.99 -11.03 23.00
C GLN A 90 7.99 -11.46 21.92
N VAL A 91 7.51 -11.89 20.74
CA VAL A 91 8.39 -12.25 19.63
C VAL A 91 9.18 -11.05 19.11
N PHE A 92 8.64 -9.84 19.19
CA PHE A 92 9.30 -8.61 18.74
C PHE A 92 10.54 -8.28 19.56
N LYS A 93 10.55 -8.59 20.87
CA LYS A 93 11.78 -8.48 21.69
C LYS A 93 12.91 -9.37 21.15
N LYS A 94 12.58 -10.59 20.69
CA LYS A 94 13.57 -11.48 20.05
C LYS A 94 14.03 -10.91 18.71
N PHE A 95 13.11 -10.31 17.96
CA PHE A 95 13.44 -9.66 16.70
C PHE A 95 14.39 -8.48 16.90
N HIS A 96 14.11 -7.59 17.85
CA HIS A 96 14.97 -6.45 18.19
C HIS A 96 16.37 -6.89 18.65
N GLN A 97 16.47 -7.95 19.46
CA GLN A 97 17.76 -8.53 19.84
C GLN A 97 18.54 -9.07 18.63
N GLN A 98 17.84 -9.65 17.65
CA GLN A 98 18.46 -10.13 16.42
C GLN A 98 18.92 -8.96 15.54
N LEU A 99 18.14 -7.88 15.45
CA LEU A 99 18.54 -6.66 14.75
C LEU A 99 19.76 -6.00 15.41
N GLU A 100 19.77 -5.84 16.74
CA GLU A 100 20.93 -5.30 17.47
C GLU A 100 22.21 -6.11 17.22
N LYS A 101 22.08 -7.43 17.16
CA LYS A 101 23.19 -8.33 16.86
C LYS A 101 23.68 -8.20 15.42
N ASP A 102 22.78 -8.03 14.46
CA ASP A 102 23.09 -7.96 13.04
C ASP A 102 23.53 -6.55 12.59
N PHE A 103 23.17 -5.50 13.35
CA PHE A 103 23.49 -4.10 13.09
C PHE A 103 24.11 -3.40 14.32
N PRO A 104 25.25 -3.90 14.83
CA PRO A 104 25.86 -3.37 16.04
C PRO A 104 26.31 -1.91 15.92
N LYS A 105 26.67 -1.40 14.73
CA LYS A 105 27.06 0.01 14.57
C LYS A 105 25.86 0.92 14.67
N VAL A 106 24.73 0.55 14.08
CA VAL A 106 23.46 1.28 14.26
C VAL A 106 23.13 1.40 15.75
N TRP A 107 23.09 0.28 16.48
CA TRP A 107 22.71 0.28 17.91
C TRP A 107 23.72 0.99 18.82
N SER A 108 25.01 1.00 18.46
CA SER A 108 26.04 1.64 19.28
C SER A 108 26.29 3.12 18.98
N ASN A 109 25.88 3.62 17.81
CA ASN A 109 26.17 5.00 17.38
C ASN A 109 24.91 5.85 17.18
N LEU A 110 23.73 5.25 16.97
CA LEU A 110 22.48 5.98 16.75
C LEU A 110 21.57 5.91 17.98
N ASN A 111 20.58 6.81 18.04
CA ASN A 111 19.56 6.76 19.07
C ASN A 111 18.46 5.77 18.65
N VAL A 112 18.44 4.59 19.27
CA VAL A 112 17.41 3.56 19.07
C VAL A 112 16.45 3.60 20.27
N GLU A 113 15.17 3.79 20.00
CA GLU A 113 14.12 3.83 21.02
C GLU A 113 12.95 2.95 20.62
N THR A 114 12.28 2.36 21.62
CA THR A 114 11.00 1.69 21.42
C THR A 114 9.84 2.65 21.63
N VAL A 115 8.82 2.52 20.80
CA VAL A 115 7.55 3.26 20.89
C VAL A 115 6.43 2.24 21.04
N ASN A 116 5.53 2.49 21.99
CA ASN A 116 4.47 1.56 22.37
C ASN A 116 5.00 0.13 22.57
N GLU A 117 6.09 0.02 23.34
CA GLU A 117 6.82 -1.21 23.67
C GLU A 117 7.58 -1.88 22.51
N PHE A 118 6.99 -2.02 21.32
CA PHE A 118 7.51 -2.91 20.28
C PHE A 118 7.78 -2.26 18.93
N SER A 119 7.36 -1.02 18.67
CA SER A 119 7.77 -0.29 17.47
C SER A 119 9.11 0.38 17.68
N LEU A 120 9.85 0.69 16.61
CA LEU A 120 11.18 1.30 16.68
C LEU A 120 11.19 2.69 16.03
N ILE A 121 11.89 3.61 16.69
CA ILE A 121 12.42 4.83 16.05
C ILE A 121 13.95 4.78 16.19
N ILE A 122 14.64 4.91 15.06
CA ILE A 122 16.11 4.96 15.00
C ILE A 122 16.49 6.30 14.41
N THR A 123 17.13 7.15 15.21
CA THR A 123 17.46 8.53 14.84
C THR A 123 18.97 8.69 14.64
N TRP A 124 19.36 9.07 13.43
CA TRP A 124 20.68 9.58 13.09
C TRP A 124 20.63 11.11 13.04
N ASN A 125 21.12 11.74 14.10
CA ASN A 125 21.08 13.19 14.24
C ASN A 125 21.87 13.88 13.13
N GLY A 126 21.23 14.87 12.50
CA GLY A 126 21.88 15.75 11.55
C GLY A 126 22.73 16.81 12.24
N THR A 127 23.67 17.40 11.50
CA THR A 127 24.51 18.48 11.99
C THR A 127 23.83 19.87 11.94
N ASP A 128 22.76 20.02 11.16
CA ASP A 128 21.96 21.24 11.06
C ASP A 128 20.52 21.03 11.56
N GLU A 129 20.26 21.49 12.78
CA GLU A 129 18.95 21.41 13.44
C GLU A 129 17.86 22.25 12.75
N SER A 130 18.20 23.15 11.82
CA SER A 130 17.22 23.94 11.06
C SER A 130 16.58 23.14 9.92
N LEU A 131 17.16 22.00 9.54
CA LEU A 131 16.67 21.14 8.49
C LEU A 131 15.67 20.11 9.06
N LYS A 132 14.42 20.14 8.56
CA LYS A 132 13.39 19.12 8.85
C LYS A 132 13.91 17.69 8.65
N PRO A 133 13.63 16.68 9.48
CA PRO A 133 14.16 15.33 9.28
C PRO A 133 13.64 14.66 8.00
N ASN A 134 14.41 13.73 7.42
CA ASN A 134 13.86 12.75 6.49
C ASN A 134 13.50 11.46 7.24
N VAL A 135 12.38 10.82 6.88
CA VAL A 135 11.95 9.55 7.45
C VAL A 135 12.00 8.44 6.40
N PHE A 136 12.58 7.31 6.77
CA PHE A 136 12.38 6.02 6.12
C PHE A 136 11.41 5.21 6.97
N SER A 137 10.42 4.61 6.33
CA SER A 137 9.36 3.84 6.99
C SER A 137 9.33 2.44 6.41
N ALA A 138 9.27 1.46 7.31
CA ALA A 138 9.10 0.04 7.06
C ALA A 138 8.25 -0.54 8.20
N HIS A 139 7.86 -1.79 8.13
CA HIS A 139 7.28 -2.51 9.26
C HIS A 139 8.03 -3.81 9.57
N GLN A 140 7.74 -4.39 10.73
CA GLN A 140 8.42 -5.58 11.23
C GLN A 140 7.48 -6.77 11.41
N ASP A 141 6.17 -6.54 11.45
CA ASP A 141 5.18 -7.60 11.54
C ASP A 141 4.93 -8.27 10.19
N VAL A 142 4.18 -9.37 10.21
CA VAL A 142 3.83 -10.13 9.01
C VAL A 142 2.45 -10.74 9.18
N VAL A 143 1.72 -10.92 8.09
CA VAL A 143 0.44 -11.67 8.12
C VAL A 143 0.60 -13.11 8.64
N PRO A 144 -0.47 -13.66 9.25
CA PRO A 144 -0.54 -15.07 9.64
C PRO A 144 -0.33 -16.05 8.47
N ILE A 145 0.01 -17.29 8.81
CA ILE A 145 0.01 -18.41 7.85
C ILE A 145 -1.30 -19.17 7.97
N ASP A 146 -2.05 -19.23 6.88
CA ASP A 146 -3.24 -20.09 6.82
C ASP A 146 -2.83 -21.56 6.82
N ASN A 147 -3.31 -22.33 7.80
CA ASN A 147 -3.09 -23.76 7.91
C ASN A 147 -3.47 -24.55 6.64
N TYR A 148 -4.47 -24.08 5.87
CA TYR A 148 -4.84 -24.71 4.60
C TYR A 148 -3.82 -24.48 3.49
N THR A 149 -3.01 -23.42 3.60
CA THR A 149 -1.98 -23.07 2.64
C THR A 149 -0.63 -23.71 2.94
N LEU A 150 -0.42 -24.29 4.13
CA LEU A 150 0.85 -24.93 4.51
C LEU A 150 1.35 -25.95 3.48
N ALA A 151 0.44 -26.73 2.89
CA ALA A 151 0.81 -27.71 1.86
C ALA A 151 1.20 -27.09 0.52
N ALA A 152 0.89 -25.81 0.31
CA ALA A 152 1.28 -25.05 -0.87
C ALA A 152 2.66 -24.39 -0.72
N TRP A 153 3.25 -24.36 0.48
CA TRP A 153 4.60 -23.86 0.68
C TRP A 153 5.65 -24.88 0.23
N GLU A 154 6.49 -24.52 -0.74
CA GLU A 154 7.67 -25.29 -1.16
C GLU A 154 8.75 -25.31 -0.07
N HIS A 155 8.87 -24.21 0.67
CA HIS A 155 9.77 -24.04 1.80
C HIS A 155 9.01 -23.55 3.03
N GLU A 156 9.35 -24.07 4.22
CA GLU A 156 8.67 -23.70 5.46
C GLU A 156 8.62 -22.17 5.64
N PRO A 157 7.46 -21.58 6.02
CA PRO A 157 7.24 -20.13 5.95
C PRO A 157 8.26 -19.28 6.69
N PHE A 158 8.84 -19.77 7.79
CA PHE A 158 9.84 -19.06 8.58
C PHE A 158 11.21 -19.76 8.55
N SER A 159 11.52 -20.48 7.47
CA SER A 159 12.84 -21.12 7.31
C SER A 159 13.95 -20.13 6.94
N GLY A 160 13.60 -19.04 6.25
CA GLY A 160 14.59 -18.17 5.61
C GLY A 160 15.45 -18.95 4.62
N TYR A 161 14.84 -19.85 3.84
CA TYR A 161 15.58 -20.72 2.92
C TYR A 161 16.20 -19.90 1.79
N TRP A 162 17.45 -20.18 1.46
CA TRP A 162 18.18 -19.55 0.36
C TRP A 162 18.45 -20.59 -0.72
N ASP A 163 17.89 -20.39 -1.91
CA ASP A 163 18.02 -21.34 -3.03
C ASP A 163 19.18 -21.03 -3.99
N GLY A 164 19.88 -19.92 -3.79
CA GLY A 164 20.91 -19.40 -4.69
C GLY A 164 20.52 -18.14 -5.45
N THR A 165 19.25 -17.75 -5.43
CA THR A 165 18.71 -16.54 -6.07
C THR A 165 17.72 -15.80 -5.17
N TYR A 166 16.83 -16.54 -4.52
CA TYR A 166 15.75 -16.03 -3.69
C TYR A 166 15.93 -16.39 -2.22
N VAL A 167 15.57 -15.44 -1.35
CA VAL A 167 15.31 -15.71 0.07
C VAL A 167 13.82 -15.99 0.22
N TRP A 168 13.49 -17.20 0.66
CA TRP A 168 12.14 -17.70 0.82
C TRP A 168 11.66 -17.60 2.28
N GLY A 169 10.44 -17.14 2.44
CA GLY A 169 9.71 -17.11 3.69
C GLY A 169 8.82 -15.87 3.85
N ARG A 170 7.85 -15.96 4.76
CA ARG A 170 6.97 -14.86 5.13
C ARG A 170 7.77 -13.70 5.73
N GLY A 171 7.55 -12.51 5.21
CA GLY A 171 8.31 -11.30 5.55
C GLY A 171 9.57 -11.11 4.73
N SER A 172 9.89 -12.01 3.80
CA SER A 172 11.05 -11.83 2.92
C SER A 172 10.81 -10.72 1.90
N PHE A 173 9.57 -10.51 1.48
CA PHE A 173 9.17 -9.47 0.55
C PHE A 173 8.43 -8.32 1.23
N ASP A 174 7.61 -8.62 2.25
CA ASP A 174 6.74 -7.64 2.91
C ASP A 174 6.84 -7.76 4.45
N ASP A 175 7.58 -6.90 5.14
CA ASP A 175 8.44 -5.81 4.63
C ASP A 175 9.86 -5.86 5.23
N LYS A 176 10.29 -7.02 5.75
CA LYS A 176 11.59 -7.11 6.42
C LYS A 176 12.75 -6.86 5.47
N ASN A 177 12.62 -7.09 4.17
CA ASN A 177 13.62 -6.67 3.19
C ASN A 177 13.90 -5.17 3.22
N MET A 178 12.88 -4.31 3.30
CA MET A 178 13.07 -2.86 3.32
C MET A 178 13.72 -2.44 4.63
N LEU A 179 13.22 -2.94 5.77
CA LEU A 179 13.83 -2.70 7.08
C LEU A 179 15.32 -3.10 7.10
N ILE A 180 15.63 -4.30 6.62
CA ILE A 180 17.01 -4.81 6.54
C ILE A 180 17.84 -3.98 5.56
N SER A 181 17.28 -3.53 4.44
CA SER A 181 18.00 -2.72 3.45
C SER A 181 18.37 -1.34 4.00
N MET A 182 17.43 -0.69 4.68
CA MET A 182 17.64 0.61 5.33
C MET A 182 18.70 0.49 6.43
N LEU A 183 18.58 -0.50 7.33
CA LEU A 183 19.55 -0.76 8.39
C LEU A 183 20.93 -1.11 7.85
N GLN A 184 21.00 -1.94 6.80
CA GLN A 184 22.26 -2.34 6.19
C GLN A 184 22.98 -1.15 5.53
N SER A 185 22.23 -0.22 4.93
CA SER A 185 22.82 0.99 4.36
C SER A 185 23.42 1.89 5.45
N MET A 186 22.71 2.12 6.55
CA MET A 186 23.20 2.87 7.71
C MET A 186 24.40 2.20 8.39
N GLU A 187 24.32 0.88 8.63
CA GLU A 187 25.40 0.08 9.23
C GLU A 187 26.68 0.20 8.41
N TYR A 188 26.58 0.10 7.08
CA TYR A 188 27.74 0.21 6.20
C TYR A 188 28.40 1.59 6.29
N ILE A 189 27.62 2.68 6.25
CA ILE A 189 28.16 4.04 6.33
C ILE A 189 28.81 4.26 7.70
N LEU A 190 28.15 3.87 8.79
CA LEU A 190 28.71 3.99 10.15
C LEU A 190 30.00 3.18 10.36
N GLU A 191 30.15 2.06 9.66
CA GLU A 191 31.35 1.23 9.75
C GLU A 191 32.51 1.74 8.87
N ASN A 192 32.21 2.18 7.65
CA ASN A 192 33.21 2.42 6.61
C ASN A 192 33.49 3.90 6.34
N GLU A 193 32.62 4.79 6.80
CA GLU A 193 32.70 6.24 6.58
C GLU A 193 32.61 7.00 7.91
N PRO A 194 33.59 6.83 8.82
CA PRO A 194 33.53 7.39 10.17
C PRO A 194 33.52 8.93 10.24
N GLU A 195 33.83 9.60 9.13
CA GLU A 195 33.78 11.06 9.01
C GLU A 195 32.43 11.57 8.50
N PHE A 196 31.58 10.69 7.94
CA PHE A 196 30.27 11.07 7.44
C PHE A 196 29.32 11.37 8.60
N ASN A 197 28.71 12.56 8.55
CA ASN A 197 27.60 12.95 9.41
C ASN A 197 26.56 13.63 8.52
N PRO A 198 25.29 13.22 8.58
CA PRO A 198 24.30 13.80 7.71
C PRO A 198 24.03 15.26 8.09
N ASN A 199 23.74 16.13 7.12
CA ASN A 199 23.36 17.52 7.44
C ASN A 199 21.97 17.57 8.07
N ARG A 200 21.03 16.81 7.50
CA ARG A 200 19.66 16.66 7.97
C ARG A 200 19.53 15.41 8.82
N THR A 201 18.73 15.45 9.87
CA THR A 201 18.41 14.24 10.64
C THR A 201 17.75 13.18 9.76
N VAL A 202 18.25 11.95 9.82
CA VAL A 202 17.67 10.78 9.16
C VAL A 202 17.03 9.91 10.23
N ILE A 203 15.76 9.58 10.05
CA ILE A 203 14.98 8.75 10.97
C ILE A 203 14.55 7.50 10.22
N LEU A 204 14.76 6.33 10.80
CA LEU A 204 14.13 5.09 10.39
C LEU A 204 13.04 4.76 11.41
N VAL A 205 11.83 4.50 10.95
CA VAL A 205 10.72 4.03 11.78
C VAL A 205 10.31 2.62 11.36
N SER A 206 9.97 1.78 12.35
CA SER A 206 9.47 0.43 12.10
C SER A 206 8.26 0.13 12.98
N GLY A 207 7.07 0.10 12.36
CA GLY A 207 5.80 -0.21 13.01
C GLY A 207 5.65 -1.69 13.34
N CYS A 208 4.96 -2.02 14.43
CA CYS A 208 4.81 -3.40 14.91
C CYS A 208 3.50 -4.08 14.51
N ASP A 209 2.62 -3.42 13.75
CA ASP A 209 1.26 -3.88 13.49
C ASP A 209 0.67 -3.36 12.16
N GLU A 210 1.49 -3.10 11.13
CA GLU A 210 1.02 -2.58 9.82
C GLU A 210 -0.08 -3.49 9.24
N GLU A 211 0.14 -4.81 9.33
CA GLU A 211 -0.70 -5.86 8.75
C GLU A 211 -2.11 -5.93 9.38
N ILE A 212 -2.27 -5.29 10.55
CA ILE A 212 -3.54 -5.08 11.24
C ILE A 212 -3.91 -3.59 11.35
N SER A 213 -3.43 -2.80 10.40
CA SER A 213 -3.69 -1.37 10.16
C SER A 213 -2.85 -0.35 10.93
N GLY A 214 -1.79 -0.73 11.65
CA GLY A 214 -0.80 0.21 12.18
C GLY A 214 -1.27 1.06 13.36
N TYR A 215 -2.34 0.64 14.07
CA TYR A 215 -2.96 1.44 15.14
C TYR A 215 -2.11 1.54 16.40
N TYR A 216 -1.23 0.56 16.63
CA TYR A 216 -0.40 0.46 17.82
C TYR A 216 1.06 0.85 17.56
N GLY A 217 1.53 0.75 16.31
CA GLY A 217 2.86 1.13 15.89
C GLY A 217 2.89 2.50 15.23
N ALA A 218 2.54 2.58 13.95
CA ALA A 218 2.64 3.82 13.18
C ALA A 218 1.84 4.98 13.78
N ALA A 219 0.63 4.74 14.29
CA ALA A 219 -0.15 5.78 14.96
C ALA A 219 0.54 6.33 16.22
N TYR A 220 1.27 5.51 16.97
CA TYR A 220 2.03 5.96 18.14
C TYR A 220 3.35 6.62 17.75
N ILE A 221 4.05 6.09 16.74
CA ILE A 221 5.22 6.75 16.13
C ILE A 221 4.84 8.16 15.67
N ASN A 222 3.70 8.30 14.99
CA ASN A 222 3.19 9.60 14.55
C ASN A 222 3.04 10.59 15.71
N LYS A 223 2.47 10.16 16.85
CA LYS A 223 2.35 11.01 18.05
C LYS A 223 3.72 11.52 18.51
N VAL A 224 4.73 10.64 18.56
CA VAL A 224 6.09 10.99 18.96
C VAL A 224 6.73 11.97 17.96
N LEU A 225 6.60 11.72 16.66
CA LEU A 225 7.15 12.59 15.63
C LEU A 225 6.47 13.97 15.58
N LEU A 226 5.15 14.03 15.77
CA LEU A 226 4.41 15.29 15.90
C LEU A 226 4.83 16.09 17.12
N GLU A 227 5.05 15.43 18.26
CA GLU A 227 5.54 16.10 19.47
C GLU A 227 6.93 16.71 19.25
N ARG A 228 7.81 16.00 18.52
CA ARG A 228 9.19 16.44 18.26
C ARG A 228 9.30 17.53 17.19
N TYR A 229 8.54 17.39 16.10
CA TYR A 229 8.76 18.18 14.89
C TYR A 229 7.56 19.04 14.48
N GLY A 230 6.38 18.80 15.05
CA GLY A 230 5.14 19.50 14.73
C GLY A 230 4.51 19.06 13.41
N GLU A 231 3.34 19.63 13.11
CA GLU A 231 2.66 19.43 11.83
C GLU A 231 3.53 19.95 10.67
N ASN A 232 3.61 19.19 9.58
CA ASN A 232 4.50 19.46 8.45
C ASN A 232 5.99 19.59 8.87
N GLY A 233 6.38 18.99 10.00
CA GLY A 233 7.73 19.05 10.56
C GLY A 233 8.76 18.17 9.86
N ILE A 234 8.32 17.25 9.00
CA ILE A 234 9.16 16.27 8.28
C ILE A 234 9.42 16.76 6.84
N TYR A 235 10.63 16.53 6.33
CA TYR A 235 11.05 16.89 4.98
C TYR A 235 10.34 16.00 3.95
N SER A 236 10.55 14.69 4.06
CA SER A 236 9.90 13.64 3.27
C SER A 236 9.83 12.34 4.05
N ILE A 237 8.90 11.48 3.63
CA ILE A 237 8.78 10.10 4.07
C ILE A 237 8.95 9.21 2.83
N ILE A 238 9.93 8.31 2.85
CA ILE A 238 9.99 7.19 1.92
C ILE A 238 9.43 5.98 2.66
N ASP A 239 8.25 5.54 2.24
CA ASP A 239 7.52 4.45 2.85
C ASP A 239 7.65 3.17 2.02
N GLU A 240 7.19 2.06 2.60
CA GLU A 240 6.99 0.83 1.84
C GLU A 240 6.18 1.12 0.56
N GLY A 241 6.50 0.42 -0.50
CA GLY A 241 5.84 0.62 -1.77
C GLY A 241 6.02 -0.59 -2.65
N GLY A 242 5.34 -0.59 -3.79
CA GLY A 242 5.53 -1.65 -4.77
C GLY A 242 6.93 -1.62 -5.40
N ASN A 243 7.37 -2.77 -5.91
CA ASN A 243 8.56 -2.84 -6.78
C ASN A 243 8.38 -1.89 -7.96
N ALA A 244 9.34 -0.99 -8.14
CA ALA A 244 9.05 0.21 -8.90
C ALA A 244 9.57 0.21 -10.35
N ILE A 245 10.62 -0.55 -10.69
CA ILE A 245 11.21 -0.49 -12.04
C ILE A 245 10.66 -1.57 -12.94
N THR A 246 10.05 -1.15 -14.04
CA THR A 246 9.50 -2.07 -15.03
C THR A 246 9.75 -1.57 -16.45
N ASN A 247 9.76 -2.49 -17.42
CA ASN A 247 9.75 -2.14 -18.84
C ASN A 247 8.33 -2.30 -19.38
N LEU A 248 7.68 -1.17 -19.65
CA LEU A 248 6.37 -1.15 -20.28
C LEU A 248 6.49 -0.55 -21.67
N THR A 249 6.10 -1.32 -22.68
CA THR A 249 6.06 -0.86 -24.08
C THR A 249 7.41 -0.32 -24.59
N GLY A 250 8.53 -0.88 -24.12
CA GLY A 250 9.88 -0.43 -24.48
C GLY A 250 10.37 0.78 -23.69
N VAL A 251 9.70 1.16 -22.61
CA VAL A 251 10.07 2.26 -21.70
C VAL A 251 10.41 1.68 -20.34
N TRP A 252 11.63 1.91 -19.85
CA TRP A 252 11.96 1.67 -18.46
C TRP A 252 11.44 2.81 -17.61
N VAL A 253 10.61 2.48 -16.62
CA VAL A 253 9.97 3.45 -15.73
C VAL A 253 10.11 3.00 -14.28
N ALA A 254 10.48 3.93 -13.42
CA ALA A 254 10.32 3.84 -11.97
C ALA A 254 9.00 4.52 -11.58
N ALA A 255 8.18 3.84 -10.79
CA ALA A 255 6.83 4.26 -10.46
C ALA A 255 6.60 4.50 -8.95
N PRO A 256 7.29 5.46 -8.29
CA PRO A 256 6.98 5.78 -6.90
C PRO A 256 5.50 6.17 -6.71
N GLY A 257 4.85 5.54 -5.73
CA GLY A 257 3.48 5.84 -5.35
C GLY A 257 3.39 7.20 -4.65
N VAL A 258 2.66 8.14 -5.25
CA VAL A 258 2.40 9.46 -4.66
C VAL A 258 1.02 9.56 -4.01
N SER A 259 0.21 8.50 -4.12
CA SER A 259 -1.09 8.41 -3.48
C SER A 259 -1.49 6.95 -3.32
N GLU A 260 -2.49 6.71 -2.48
CA GLU A 260 -3.15 5.44 -2.26
C GLU A 260 -4.66 5.55 -2.42
N LYS A 261 -5.27 4.43 -2.78
CA LYS A 261 -6.73 4.28 -2.71
C LYS A 261 -7.18 4.31 -1.25
N GLY A 262 -8.39 4.78 -1.00
CA GLY A 262 -9.01 4.64 0.31
C GLY A 262 -9.50 3.21 0.54
N LEU A 263 -9.97 2.93 1.74
CA LEU A 263 -10.61 1.66 2.09
C LEU A 263 -11.91 1.90 2.84
N MET A 264 -12.87 1.03 2.58
CA MET A 264 -14.06 0.86 3.38
C MET A 264 -14.32 -0.62 3.56
N ASN A 265 -14.26 -1.08 4.81
CA ASN A 265 -14.81 -2.38 5.17
C ASN A 265 -16.25 -2.18 5.65
N LEU A 266 -17.16 -2.99 5.13
CA LEU A 266 -18.55 -3.01 5.52
C LEU A 266 -18.95 -4.38 6.05
N GLU A 267 -19.79 -4.40 7.06
CA GLU A 267 -20.62 -5.56 7.40
C GLU A 267 -22.06 -5.27 6.94
N ILE A 268 -22.58 -6.12 6.05
CA ILE A 268 -24.00 -6.09 5.70
C ILE A 268 -24.68 -7.33 6.25
N SER A 269 -25.60 -7.14 7.18
CA SER A 269 -26.34 -8.22 7.82
C SER A 269 -27.82 -8.23 7.43
N ILE A 270 -28.40 -9.43 7.41
CA ILE A 270 -29.80 -9.69 7.14
C ILE A 270 -30.41 -10.31 8.40
N ASN A 271 -31.12 -9.48 9.15
CA ASN A 271 -31.89 -9.88 10.30
C ASN A 271 -33.29 -10.25 9.84
N GLY A 272 -33.55 -11.55 9.65
CA GLY A 272 -34.80 -12.06 9.08
C GLY A 272 -35.48 -13.12 9.92
N THR A 273 -36.57 -13.66 9.41
CA THR A 273 -37.28 -14.77 10.05
C THR A 273 -36.62 -16.11 9.72
N GLY A 274 -36.24 -16.87 10.75
CA GLY A 274 -35.87 -18.28 10.60
C GLY A 274 -37.11 -19.16 10.44
N GLY A 275 -36.91 -20.48 10.47
CA GLY A 275 -38.01 -21.43 10.30
C GLY A 275 -37.54 -22.85 10.04
N HIS A 276 -38.51 -23.73 9.78
CA HIS A 276 -38.26 -25.14 9.46
C HIS A 276 -38.04 -25.32 7.95
N ALA A 277 -37.01 -26.08 7.56
CA ALA A 277 -36.63 -26.20 6.15
C ALA A 277 -37.70 -26.90 5.27
N SER A 278 -38.62 -27.68 5.86
CA SER A 278 -39.70 -28.34 5.11
C SER A 278 -40.80 -27.42 4.59
N THR A 279 -40.89 -26.19 5.11
CA THR A 279 -41.90 -25.19 4.69
C THR A 279 -41.23 -23.82 4.58
N PRO A 280 -40.31 -23.64 3.61
CA PRO A 280 -39.55 -22.40 3.51
C PRO A 280 -40.39 -21.27 2.92
N PRO A 281 -40.04 -20.00 3.20
CA PRO A 281 -40.52 -18.86 2.42
C PRO A 281 -39.92 -18.89 1.01
N ASP A 282 -40.42 -18.01 0.12
CA ASP A 282 -39.90 -17.88 -1.26
C ASP A 282 -38.37 -17.63 -1.31
N HIS A 283 -37.83 -16.89 -0.34
CA HIS A 283 -36.41 -16.65 -0.17
C HIS A 283 -35.99 -16.77 1.30
N THR A 284 -34.95 -17.55 1.56
CA THR A 284 -34.26 -17.61 2.86
C THR A 284 -33.33 -16.40 3.02
N ASN A 285 -32.82 -16.15 4.23
CA ASN A 285 -31.84 -15.09 4.44
C ASN A 285 -30.57 -15.29 3.59
N ILE A 286 -30.09 -16.53 3.45
CA ILE A 286 -28.99 -16.87 2.53
C ILE A 286 -29.37 -16.57 1.08
N GLY A 287 -30.60 -16.87 0.66
CA GLY A 287 -31.08 -16.54 -0.69
C GLY A 287 -31.15 -15.03 -0.94
N ILE A 288 -31.52 -14.23 0.07
CA ILE A 288 -31.52 -12.77 -0.02
C ILE A 288 -30.07 -12.24 -0.01
N ALA A 289 -29.19 -12.83 0.79
CA ALA A 289 -27.75 -12.53 0.78
C ALA A 289 -27.15 -12.79 -0.59
N ALA A 290 -27.47 -13.92 -1.23
CA ALA A 290 -27.04 -14.22 -2.60
C ALA A 290 -27.53 -13.16 -3.60
N GLN A 291 -28.77 -12.68 -3.48
CA GLN A 291 -29.25 -11.58 -4.32
C GLN A 291 -28.48 -10.28 -4.08
N LEU A 292 -28.12 -9.99 -2.83
CA LEU A 292 -27.34 -8.82 -2.48
C LEU A 292 -25.91 -8.91 -3.00
N ILE A 293 -25.25 -10.06 -2.85
CA ILE A 293 -23.92 -10.34 -3.41
C ILE A 293 -23.95 -10.12 -4.92
N THR A 294 -24.87 -10.77 -5.64
CA THR A 294 -25.00 -10.57 -7.10
C THR A 294 -25.26 -9.09 -7.45
N THR A 295 -26.10 -8.39 -6.68
CA THR A 295 -26.37 -6.96 -6.91
C THR A 295 -25.13 -6.10 -6.71
N ILE A 296 -24.30 -6.41 -5.72
CA ILE A 296 -23.03 -5.72 -5.47
C ILE A 296 -22.08 -6.00 -6.63
N GLU A 297 -21.76 -7.26 -6.90
CA GLU A 297 -20.82 -7.71 -7.94
C GLU A 297 -21.17 -7.18 -9.34
N ASP A 298 -22.46 -7.22 -9.73
CA ASP A 298 -22.93 -6.72 -11.02
C ASP A 298 -22.85 -5.18 -11.13
N ASN A 299 -23.01 -4.48 -10.01
CA ASN A 299 -22.99 -3.03 -9.95
C ASN A 299 -21.59 -2.52 -9.60
N LYS A 300 -20.65 -2.57 -10.55
CA LYS A 300 -19.29 -2.05 -10.37
C LYS A 300 -19.25 -0.51 -10.24
N PHE A 301 -18.15 0.02 -9.71
CA PHE A 301 -17.89 1.47 -9.70
C PHE A 301 -17.64 2.01 -11.11
N PRO A 302 -17.98 3.26 -11.44
CA PRO A 302 -17.64 3.82 -12.75
C PRO A 302 -16.12 3.85 -12.94
N VAL A 303 -15.67 3.65 -14.19
CA VAL A 303 -14.28 3.92 -14.59
C VAL A 303 -14.12 5.42 -14.81
N GLN A 304 -13.04 5.99 -14.30
CA GLN A 304 -12.72 7.41 -14.43
C GLN A 304 -11.22 7.57 -14.73
N TYR A 305 -10.91 8.27 -15.82
CA TYR A 305 -9.54 8.63 -16.16
C TYR A 305 -9.39 10.15 -16.04
N THR A 306 -8.87 10.61 -14.90
CA THR A 306 -8.82 12.03 -14.54
C THR A 306 -7.39 12.45 -14.18
N ASN A 307 -7.14 13.77 -14.15
CA ASN A 307 -5.88 14.31 -13.63
C ASN A 307 -5.72 14.17 -12.11
N GLU A 308 -6.79 13.85 -11.38
CA GLU A 308 -6.76 13.70 -9.93
C GLU A 308 -6.12 12.37 -9.50
N ASN A 309 -6.22 11.34 -10.34
CA ASN A 309 -5.64 10.03 -10.08
C ASN A 309 -4.22 9.94 -10.66
N PRO A 310 -3.17 9.74 -9.83
CA PRO A 310 -1.78 9.70 -10.28
C PRO A 310 -1.48 8.63 -11.34
N ILE A 311 -2.29 7.58 -11.46
CA ILE A 311 -2.09 6.60 -12.54
C ILE A 311 -2.21 7.24 -13.93
N SER A 312 -2.96 8.35 -14.05
CA SER A 312 -3.07 9.06 -15.30
C SER A 312 -1.76 9.73 -15.71
N GLN A 313 -0.98 10.19 -14.74
CA GLN A 313 0.37 10.72 -14.94
C GLN A 313 1.31 9.61 -15.41
N PHE A 314 1.26 8.46 -14.73
CA PHE A 314 2.01 7.27 -15.11
C PHE A 314 1.72 6.85 -16.56
N PHE A 315 0.46 6.63 -16.92
CA PHE A 315 0.10 6.20 -18.27
C PHE A 315 0.44 7.26 -19.32
N THR A 316 0.15 8.53 -19.06
CA THR A 316 0.48 9.61 -20.00
C THR A 316 1.98 9.66 -20.28
N CYS A 317 2.82 9.48 -19.23
CA CYS A 317 4.26 9.41 -19.37
C CYS A 317 4.70 8.23 -20.26
N ILE A 318 4.36 6.99 -19.89
CA ILE A 318 4.86 5.81 -20.59
C ILE A 318 4.40 5.80 -22.05
N ILE A 319 3.17 6.25 -22.31
CA ILE A 319 2.60 6.32 -23.66
C ILE A 319 3.32 7.36 -24.51
N ASP A 320 3.61 8.55 -23.95
CA ASP A 320 4.36 9.59 -24.66
C ASP A 320 5.77 9.11 -25.04
N LYS A 321 6.48 8.48 -24.09
CA LYS A 321 7.87 8.04 -24.28
C LYS A 321 8.02 6.74 -25.06
N SER A 322 6.97 5.93 -25.16
CA SER A 322 7.06 4.61 -25.79
C SER A 322 7.45 4.66 -27.27
N PRO A 323 8.47 3.91 -27.71
CA PRO A 323 8.77 3.73 -29.13
C PRO A 323 7.78 2.76 -29.81
N LEU A 324 7.08 1.93 -29.04
CA LEU A 324 6.18 0.88 -29.55
C LEU A 324 4.74 1.35 -29.73
N ILE A 325 4.36 2.49 -29.13
CA ILE A 325 3.00 3.00 -29.17
C ILE A 325 2.78 3.95 -30.37
N PRO A 326 1.75 3.71 -31.22
CA PRO A 326 1.46 4.56 -32.37
C PRO A 326 1.12 6.01 -31.97
N LYS A 327 1.48 6.97 -32.84
CA LYS A 327 1.19 8.41 -32.64
C LYS A 327 -0.28 8.70 -32.36
N THR A 328 -1.20 7.92 -32.92
CA THR A 328 -2.65 8.07 -32.69
C THR A 328 -3.04 7.79 -31.24
N ILE A 329 -2.45 6.78 -30.61
CA ILE A 329 -2.66 6.47 -29.18
C ILE A 329 -1.99 7.54 -28.32
N LYS A 330 -0.80 8.02 -28.69
CA LYS A 330 -0.16 9.15 -27.99
C LYS A 330 -1.04 10.40 -27.99
N GLN A 331 -1.62 10.74 -29.14
CA GLN A 331 -2.59 11.84 -29.26
C GLN A 331 -3.87 11.59 -28.46
N THR A 332 -4.30 10.32 -28.32
CA THR A 332 -5.45 9.96 -27.48
C THR A 332 -5.17 10.34 -26.03
N PHE A 333 -4.05 9.89 -25.46
CA PHE A 333 -3.66 10.22 -24.09
C PHE A 333 -3.41 11.72 -23.89
N ALA A 334 -2.76 12.40 -24.83
CA ALA A 334 -2.52 13.84 -24.76
C ALA A 334 -3.81 14.69 -24.72
N ASN A 335 -4.92 14.18 -25.27
CA ASN A 335 -6.21 14.88 -25.31
C ASN A 335 -7.24 14.32 -24.30
N ALA A 336 -6.92 13.22 -23.60
CA ALA A 336 -7.87 12.47 -22.79
C ALA A 336 -8.53 13.31 -21.68
N PHE A 337 -7.86 14.31 -21.15
CA PHE A 337 -8.42 15.17 -20.08
C PHE A 337 -9.30 16.32 -20.59
N THR A 338 -9.37 16.54 -21.90
CA THR A 338 -10.13 17.65 -22.50
C THR A 338 -11.12 17.20 -23.58
N ASN A 339 -11.15 15.90 -23.91
CA ASN A 339 -12.01 15.33 -24.94
C ASN A 339 -12.55 13.97 -24.50
N ASP A 340 -13.88 13.87 -24.35
CA ASP A 340 -14.56 12.67 -23.84
C ASP A 340 -14.30 11.42 -24.70
N THR A 341 -14.30 11.54 -26.03
CA THR A 341 -14.02 10.41 -26.92
C THR A 341 -12.58 9.91 -26.78
N ALA A 342 -11.63 10.82 -26.61
CA ALA A 342 -10.25 10.47 -26.32
C ALA A 342 -10.11 9.83 -24.93
N ASN A 343 -10.88 10.31 -23.94
CA ASN A 343 -10.94 9.73 -22.60
C ASN A 343 -11.44 8.28 -22.63
N GLU A 344 -12.57 8.02 -23.29
CA GLU A 344 -13.14 6.67 -23.44
C GLU A 344 -12.17 5.71 -24.15
N ALA A 345 -11.44 6.20 -25.15
CA ALA A 345 -10.42 5.43 -25.85
C ALA A 345 -9.18 5.15 -24.95
N ALA A 346 -8.77 6.10 -24.11
CA ALA A 346 -7.70 5.90 -23.14
C ALA A 346 -8.09 4.87 -22.07
N ILE A 347 -9.32 4.95 -21.53
CA ILE A 347 -9.88 3.96 -20.61
C ILE A 347 -9.86 2.56 -21.25
N SER A 348 -10.37 2.44 -22.47
CA SER A 348 -10.40 1.16 -23.21
C SER A 348 -8.99 0.60 -23.42
N PHE A 349 -8.01 1.47 -23.68
CA PHE A 349 -6.60 1.08 -23.79
C PHE A 349 -6.07 0.55 -22.45
N ILE A 350 -6.28 1.27 -21.34
CA ILE A 350 -5.80 0.88 -20.00
C ILE A 350 -6.38 -0.48 -19.59
N GLN A 351 -7.68 -0.68 -19.80
CA GLN A 351 -8.34 -1.96 -19.51
C GLN A 351 -7.77 -3.10 -20.36
N SER A 352 -7.48 -2.84 -21.64
CA SER A 352 -6.86 -3.84 -22.51
C SER A 352 -5.41 -4.13 -22.13
N PHE A 353 -4.67 -3.10 -21.70
CA PHE A 353 -3.25 -3.17 -21.36
C PHE A 353 -3.01 -3.90 -20.04
N GLY A 354 -3.81 -3.61 -19.01
CA GLY A 354 -3.67 -4.23 -17.69
C GLY A 354 -4.42 -5.56 -17.53
N GLY A 355 -5.00 -6.10 -18.60
CA GLY A 355 -5.79 -7.34 -18.56
C GLY A 355 -6.98 -7.24 -17.61
N GLU A 356 -7.30 -8.33 -16.91
CA GLU A 356 -8.44 -8.40 -15.98
C GLU A 356 -8.33 -7.43 -14.80
N TYR A 357 -7.12 -6.95 -14.49
CA TYR A 357 -6.87 -6.05 -13.35
C TYR A 357 -6.73 -4.57 -13.75
N GLY A 358 -6.54 -4.27 -15.03
CA GLY A 358 -6.24 -2.92 -15.52
C GLY A 358 -7.29 -1.88 -15.17
N GLU A 359 -8.55 -2.30 -15.05
CA GLU A 359 -9.64 -1.40 -14.69
C GLU A 359 -9.56 -0.89 -13.25
N TYR A 360 -8.93 -1.62 -12.32
CA TYR A 360 -8.89 -1.26 -10.89
C TYR A 360 -7.91 -0.13 -10.55
N PHE A 361 -7.06 0.25 -11.50
CA PHE A 361 -6.27 1.48 -11.39
C PHE A 361 -7.12 2.75 -11.56
N ILE A 362 -8.22 2.65 -12.32
CA ILE A 362 -9.07 3.79 -12.73
C ILE A 362 -10.50 3.66 -12.21
N ARG A 363 -10.73 2.85 -11.17
CA ARG A 363 -12.03 2.69 -10.51
C ARG A 363 -11.89 2.16 -9.08
N GLY A 364 -12.91 2.35 -8.26
CA GLY A 364 -13.01 1.67 -6.95
C GLY A 364 -13.23 0.17 -7.09
N SER A 365 -12.77 -0.63 -6.12
CA SER A 365 -13.05 -2.08 -6.10
C SER A 365 -14.05 -2.42 -4.99
N GLN A 366 -14.67 -3.59 -5.10
CA GLN A 366 -15.52 -4.18 -4.08
C GLN A 366 -15.36 -5.70 -4.19
N ALA A 367 -15.24 -6.37 -3.05
CA ALA A 367 -15.18 -7.81 -2.95
C ALA A 367 -15.99 -8.24 -1.73
N VAL A 368 -16.79 -9.30 -1.86
CA VAL A 368 -17.44 -9.96 -0.72
C VAL A 368 -16.53 -11.09 -0.26
N ASP A 369 -15.86 -10.89 0.87
CA ASP A 369 -14.78 -11.78 1.30
C ASP A 369 -15.26 -12.85 2.28
N VAL A 370 -16.24 -12.53 3.12
CA VAL A 370 -16.75 -13.44 4.16
C VAL A 370 -18.28 -13.48 4.13
N ILE A 371 -18.83 -14.69 4.28
CA ILE A 371 -20.25 -14.93 4.53
C ILE A 371 -20.41 -15.86 5.73
N ASP A 372 -21.25 -15.46 6.70
CA ASP A 372 -21.63 -16.30 7.84
C ASP A 372 -23.15 -16.48 7.91
N ALA A 373 -23.61 -17.73 7.95
CA ALA A 373 -25.02 -18.09 8.07
C ALA A 373 -25.26 -19.58 8.37
N GLY A 374 -26.27 -19.84 9.21
CA GLY A 374 -26.87 -21.17 9.39
C GLY A 374 -26.13 -22.07 10.39
N ASN A 375 -26.89 -22.86 11.13
CA ASN A 375 -26.36 -23.73 12.21
C ASN A 375 -26.80 -25.20 12.08
N GLY A 376 -27.61 -25.54 11.06
CA GLY A 376 -28.14 -26.88 10.87
C GLY A 376 -28.92 -27.03 9.56
N ASP A 377 -28.93 -28.24 9.00
CA ASP A 377 -29.50 -28.58 7.68
C ASP A 377 -31.04 -28.50 7.61
N ASN A 378 -31.73 -28.61 8.74
CA ASN A 378 -33.18 -28.52 8.85
C ASN A 378 -33.67 -27.22 9.54
N GLN A 379 -32.84 -26.18 9.58
CA GLN A 379 -33.16 -24.89 10.19
C GLN A 379 -32.80 -23.74 9.26
N LEU A 380 -33.77 -22.88 8.95
CA LEU A 380 -33.52 -21.67 8.20
C LEU A 380 -32.87 -20.61 9.10
N PRO A 381 -31.77 -19.97 8.69
CA PRO A 381 -31.06 -18.98 9.50
C PRO A 381 -31.91 -17.73 9.72
N THR A 382 -31.90 -17.23 10.95
CA THR A 382 -32.45 -15.92 11.33
C THR A 382 -31.50 -14.76 11.02
N PHE A 383 -30.20 -15.07 10.88
CA PHE A 383 -29.12 -14.11 10.68
C PHE A 383 -28.21 -14.56 9.55
N THR A 384 -27.76 -13.61 8.74
CA THR A 384 -26.74 -13.81 7.71
C THR A 384 -25.93 -12.53 7.62
N SER A 385 -24.61 -12.59 7.71
CA SER A 385 -23.71 -11.44 7.54
C SER A 385 -22.78 -11.62 6.35
N LEU A 386 -22.42 -10.50 5.74
CA LEU A 386 -21.46 -10.36 4.66
C LEU A 386 -20.40 -9.35 5.06
N THR A 387 -19.13 -9.71 4.94
CA THR A 387 -18.02 -8.74 5.03
C THR A 387 -17.60 -8.34 3.64
N ILE A 388 -17.52 -7.03 3.39
CA ILE A 388 -17.18 -6.45 2.11
C ILE A 388 -15.94 -5.58 2.29
N ASN A 389 -14.89 -5.85 1.53
CA ASN A 389 -13.76 -4.95 1.35
C ASN A 389 -13.98 -4.10 0.10
N SER A 390 -13.87 -2.78 0.23
CA SER A 390 -14.00 -1.87 -0.91
C SER A 390 -12.89 -0.83 -0.93
N ARG A 391 -12.18 -0.74 -2.06
CA ARG A 391 -11.18 0.31 -2.28
C ARG A 391 -11.82 1.54 -2.91
N ILE A 392 -11.56 2.72 -2.34
CA ILE A 392 -12.07 4.01 -2.78
C ILE A 392 -11.08 4.59 -3.81
N ALA A 393 -11.56 4.93 -5.00
CA ALA A 393 -10.71 5.58 -6.01
C ALA A 393 -10.32 7.01 -5.56
N PRO A 394 -9.18 7.54 -6.01
CA PRO A 394 -8.75 8.91 -5.68
C PRO A 394 -9.81 9.99 -6.01
N GLU A 395 -10.61 9.78 -7.06
CA GLU A 395 -11.68 10.69 -7.48
C GLU A 395 -12.95 10.62 -6.62
N SER A 396 -13.02 9.68 -5.68
CA SER A 396 -14.22 9.40 -4.90
C SER A 396 -13.95 9.60 -3.41
N ASN A 397 -14.95 9.28 -2.59
CA ASN A 397 -14.89 9.42 -1.14
C ASN A 397 -15.79 8.38 -0.48
N SER A 398 -15.61 8.21 0.82
CA SER A 398 -16.40 7.26 1.60
C SER A 398 -17.91 7.46 1.54
N MET A 399 -18.38 8.71 1.42
CA MET A 399 -19.81 9.00 1.37
C MET A 399 -20.45 8.45 0.10
N GLU A 400 -19.76 8.53 -1.04
CA GLU A 400 -20.22 7.92 -2.29
C GLU A 400 -20.30 6.38 -2.17
N GLN A 401 -19.35 5.74 -1.49
CA GLN A 401 -19.39 4.30 -1.21
C GLN A 401 -20.64 3.94 -0.39
N ILE A 402 -20.89 4.64 0.72
CA ILE A 402 -22.04 4.40 1.61
C ILE A 402 -23.36 4.55 0.83
N ILE A 403 -23.46 5.58 -0.02
CA ILE A 403 -24.64 5.79 -0.87
C ILE A 403 -24.83 4.62 -1.83
N LYS A 404 -23.77 4.14 -2.48
CA LYS A 404 -23.84 3.03 -3.43
C LYS A 404 -24.23 1.72 -2.75
N PHE A 405 -23.54 1.32 -1.68
CA PHE A 405 -23.87 0.09 -0.94
C PHE A 405 -25.26 0.17 -0.32
N GLY A 406 -25.63 1.34 0.21
CA GLY A 406 -26.98 1.62 0.67
C GLY A 406 -28.03 1.47 -0.42
N ALA A 407 -27.76 1.94 -1.64
CA ALA A 407 -28.64 1.81 -2.79
C ALA A 407 -28.82 0.34 -3.23
N ASN A 408 -27.74 -0.43 -3.25
CA ASN A 408 -27.77 -1.88 -3.52
C ASN A 408 -28.64 -2.59 -2.47
N ALA A 409 -28.39 -2.32 -1.18
CA ALA A 409 -29.17 -2.88 -0.07
C ALA A 409 -30.65 -2.45 -0.13
N ALA A 410 -30.95 -1.20 -0.47
CA ALA A 410 -32.31 -0.70 -0.61
C ALA A 410 -33.08 -1.42 -1.73
N SER A 411 -32.43 -1.65 -2.88
CA SER A 411 -33.01 -2.39 -4.00
C SER A 411 -33.44 -3.80 -3.57
N VAL A 412 -32.55 -4.52 -2.88
CA VAL A 412 -32.80 -5.88 -2.39
C VAL A 412 -33.83 -5.91 -1.27
N ALA A 413 -33.76 -4.96 -0.33
CA ALA A 413 -34.72 -4.84 0.77
C ALA A 413 -36.15 -4.61 0.24
N LEU A 414 -36.33 -3.66 -0.68
CA LEU A 414 -37.63 -3.36 -1.29
C LEU A 414 -38.19 -4.56 -2.07
N LYS A 415 -37.34 -5.26 -2.83
CA LYS A 415 -37.73 -6.46 -3.60
C LYS A 415 -38.26 -7.57 -2.69
N ASN A 416 -37.69 -7.73 -1.49
CA ASN A 416 -38.04 -8.81 -0.56
C ASN A 416 -39.02 -8.39 0.55
N GLY A 417 -39.40 -7.10 0.60
CA GLY A 417 -40.28 -6.55 1.63
C GLY A 417 -39.62 -6.46 3.02
N LEU A 418 -38.31 -6.21 3.06
CA LEU A 418 -37.53 -5.96 4.27
C LEU A 418 -37.38 -4.47 4.54
N GLY A 419 -37.03 -4.11 5.78
CA GLY A 419 -36.52 -2.78 6.09
C GLY A 419 -35.04 -2.61 5.75
N LEU A 420 -34.52 -1.40 5.97
CA LEU A 420 -33.13 -1.03 5.74
C LEU A 420 -32.68 -0.06 6.84
N VAL A 421 -31.58 -0.41 7.49
CA VAL A 421 -30.84 0.44 8.42
C VAL A 421 -29.44 0.63 7.85
N ILE A 422 -28.92 1.85 7.87
CA ILE A 422 -27.55 2.15 7.46
C ILE A 422 -26.92 2.96 8.58
N GLN A 423 -25.81 2.50 9.17
CA GLN A 423 -25.10 3.24 10.23
C GLN A 423 -26.06 3.64 11.37
N ASN A 424 -26.83 2.67 11.88
CA ASN A 424 -27.89 2.88 12.88
C ASN A 424 -29.05 3.82 12.48
N ASN A 425 -29.06 4.37 11.27
CA ASN A 425 -30.12 5.23 10.77
C ASN A 425 -31.13 4.43 9.97
N THR A 426 -32.38 4.37 10.44
CA THR A 426 -33.47 3.69 9.72
C THR A 426 -33.81 4.47 8.46
N ARG A 427 -33.61 3.84 7.29
CA ARG A 427 -33.98 4.38 5.96
C ARG A 427 -35.31 3.82 5.48
N ILE A 428 -35.55 2.53 5.73
CA ILE A 428 -36.82 1.85 5.47
C ILE A 428 -37.20 1.12 6.76
N PRO A 429 -38.38 1.36 7.37
CA PRO A 429 -38.75 0.69 8.61
C PRO A 429 -38.69 -0.84 8.51
N CYS A 430 -38.09 -1.49 9.50
CA CYS A 430 -38.03 -2.94 9.60
C CYS A 430 -39.44 -3.54 9.58
N THR A 431 -39.63 -4.61 8.82
CA THR A 431 -40.93 -5.29 8.71
C THR A 431 -40.94 -6.54 9.57
N ARG A 432 -42.08 -7.24 9.63
CA ARG A 432 -42.15 -8.57 10.24
C ARG A 432 -41.25 -9.61 9.57
N LYS A 433 -40.84 -9.37 8.32
CA LYS A 433 -39.89 -10.23 7.61
C LYS A 433 -38.44 -9.94 7.98
N GLY A 434 -38.17 -8.79 8.61
CA GLY A 434 -36.82 -8.39 9.00
C GLY A 434 -36.32 -7.10 8.35
N CYS A 435 -35.00 -6.94 8.37
CA CYS A 435 -34.27 -5.82 7.80
C CYS A 435 -32.87 -6.20 7.32
N ILE A 436 -32.40 -5.46 6.33
CA ILE A 436 -30.98 -5.40 5.98
C ILE A 436 -30.35 -4.27 6.81
N VAL A 437 -29.19 -4.52 7.40
CA VAL A 437 -28.40 -3.54 8.15
C VAL A 437 -27.05 -3.40 7.47
N VAL A 438 -26.64 -2.17 7.16
CA VAL A 438 -25.35 -1.84 6.54
C VAL A 438 -24.53 -1.03 7.53
N ASP A 439 -23.46 -1.62 8.03
CA ASP A 439 -22.53 -1.00 8.95
C ASP A 439 -21.13 -0.93 8.31
N VAL A 440 -20.41 0.15 8.59
CA VAL A 440 -19.02 0.38 8.16
C VAL A 440 -18.16 0.08 9.36
N THR A 441 -17.28 -0.90 9.23
CA THR A 441 -16.45 -1.41 10.31
C THR A 441 -15.09 -0.72 10.33
N SER A 442 -14.56 -0.36 9.17
CA SER A 442 -13.39 0.50 9.04
C SER A 442 -13.48 1.38 7.80
N ILE A 443 -12.86 2.55 7.87
CA ILE A 443 -12.93 3.57 6.84
C ILE A 443 -11.68 4.43 6.89
N PHE A 444 -11.09 4.65 5.72
CA PHE A 444 -10.13 5.72 5.52
C PHE A 444 -10.22 6.22 4.08
N GLU A 445 -10.14 7.53 3.92
CA GLU A 445 -10.21 8.18 2.61
C GLU A 445 -8.98 7.86 1.76
N PRO A 446 -9.03 8.06 0.43
CA PRO A 446 -7.83 8.07 -0.38
C PRO A 446 -6.78 9.01 0.19
N SER A 447 -5.52 8.63 0.10
CA SER A 447 -4.45 9.47 0.63
C SER A 447 -4.39 10.78 -0.16
N PRO A 448 -3.99 11.89 0.47
CA PRO A 448 -3.56 13.07 -0.27
C PRO A 448 -2.52 12.71 -1.34
N VAL A 449 -2.55 13.41 -2.47
CA VAL A 449 -1.56 13.23 -3.54
C VAL A 449 -0.32 14.03 -3.20
N SER A 450 0.80 13.35 -3.02
CA SER A 450 2.10 14.00 -2.80
C SER A 450 2.50 14.86 -4.01
N PRO A 451 3.05 16.06 -3.77
CA PRO A 451 3.37 16.98 -4.85
C PRO A 451 4.62 16.55 -5.63
N THR A 452 4.65 16.92 -6.91
CA THR A 452 5.86 16.87 -7.76
C THR A 452 6.61 18.20 -7.65
N ASN A 453 7.28 18.42 -6.51
CA ASN A 453 8.07 19.62 -6.19
C ASN A 453 9.59 19.31 -6.16
N ASP A 454 10.41 20.22 -5.64
CA ASP A 454 11.86 20.02 -5.52
C ASP A 454 12.25 18.74 -4.73
N VAL A 455 11.42 18.29 -3.78
CA VAL A 455 11.65 17.05 -3.01
C VAL A 455 11.43 15.82 -3.90
N TRP A 456 10.39 15.86 -4.75
CA TRP A 456 10.18 14.86 -5.79
C TRP A 456 11.32 14.86 -6.81
N ASP A 457 11.79 16.02 -7.24
CA ASP A 457 12.92 16.13 -8.17
C ASP A 457 14.19 15.51 -7.58
N GLN A 458 14.40 15.65 -6.27
CA GLN A 458 15.51 15.01 -5.56
C GLN A 458 15.36 13.48 -5.51
N LEU A 459 14.17 12.97 -5.22
CA LEU A 459 13.89 11.52 -5.26
C LEU A 459 14.08 10.98 -6.68
N ALA A 460 13.44 11.60 -7.68
CA ALA A 460 13.51 11.18 -9.07
C ALA A 460 14.94 11.26 -9.63
N GLY A 461 15.67 12.33 -9.32
CA GLY A 461 17.07 12.50 -9.68
C GLY A 461 17.98 11.43 -9.06
N THR A 462 17.72 11.04 -7.80
CA THR A 462 18.42 9.94 -7.12
C THR A 462 18.14 8.60 -7.80
N ILE A 463 16.86 8.30 -8.05
CA ILE A 463 16.45 7.06 -8.74
C ILE A 463 17.14 6.95 -10.09
N ARG A 464 17.16 8.04 -10.88
CA ARG A 464 17.82 8.04 -12.18
C ARG A 464 19.33 7.88 -12.08
N GLY A 465 20.00 8.66 -11.23
CA GLY A 465 21.44 8.58 -11.04
C GLY A 465 21.88 7.18 -10.63
N TYR A 466 21.22 6.64 -9.61
CA TYR A 466 21.51 5.30 -9.10
C TYR A 466 21.24 4.21 -10.14
N PHE A 467 20.05 4.14 -10.72
CA PHE A 467 19.74 3.02 -11.61
C PHE A 467 20.42 3.13 -12.97
N GLU A 468 20.48 4.31 -13.60
CA GLU A 468 21.11 4.44 -14.91
C GLU A 468 22.63 4.22 -14.86
N ASP A 469 23.30 4.69 -13.80
CA ASP A 469 24.78 4.70 -13.76
C ASP A 469 25.39 3.65 -12.82
N VAL A 470 24.61 3.07 -11.88
CA VAL A 470 25.08 1.99 -10.99
C VAL A 470 24.45 0.65 -11.36
N VAL A 471 23.15 0.55 -11.61
CA VAL A 471 22.46 -0.75 -11.77
C VAL A 471 22.44 -1.23 -13.22
N PHE A 472 21.94 -0.40 -14.14
CA PHE A 472 21.75 -0.74 -15.56
C PHE A 472 23.03 -1.20 -16.27
N PRO A 473 24.22 -0.63 -16.01
CA PRO A 473 25.45 -1.12 -16.64
C PRO A 473 25.78 -2.58 -16.29
N HIS A 474 25.36 -3.05 -15.11
CA HIS A 474 25.58 -4.44 -14.68
C HIS A 474 24.49 -5.38 -15.18
N VAL A 475 23.24 -4.90 -15.22
CA VAL A 475 22.09 -5.71 -15.67
C VAL A 475 22.05 -5.85 -17.20
N PHE A 476 22.34 -4.78 -17.93
CA PHE A 476 22.22 -4.71 -19.40
C PHE A 476 23.57 -4.68 -20.14
N GLY A 477 24.70 -4.58 -19.43
CA GLY A 477 26.02 -4.53 -20.04
C GLY A 477 26.34 -3.19 -20.71
N GLU A 478 27.09 -3.22 -21.83
CA GLU A 478 27.57 -2.02 -22.54
C GLU A 478 26.46 -1.22 -23.27
N ASP A 479 25.18 -1.59 -23.15
CA ASP A 479 24.05 -0.85 -23.72
C ASP A 479 23.73 0.39 -22.86
N LYS A 480 24.69 1.33 -22.85
CA LYS A 480 24.77 2.54 -22.00
C LYS A 480 23.67 3.59 -22.25
N ASN A 481 22.72 3.33 -23.14
CA ASN A 481 21.68 4.30 -23.53
C ASN A 481 20.27 3.92 -23.02
N THR A 482 20.18 3.10 -21.99
CA THR A 482 18.90 2.80 -21.34
C THR A 482 18.50 3.97 -20.44
N THR A 483 17.55 4.79 -20.89
CA THR A 483 16.99 5.90 -20.08
C THR A 483 15.94 5.38 -19.12
N LEU A 484 16.03 5.77 -17.84
CA LEU A 484 15.00 5.52 -16.84
C LEU A 484 14.12 6.76 -16.71
N TYR A 485 12.83 6.59 -16.95
CA TYR A 485 11.82 7.60 -16.65
C TYR A 485 11.33 7.42 -15.21
N VAL A 486 10.99 8.51 -14.53
CA VAL A 486 10.39 8.45 -13.19
C VAL A 486 9.02 9.10 -13.29
N ALA A 487 7.98 8.35 -12.98
CA ALA A 487 6.61 8.80 -13.13
C ALA A 487 5.84 8.59 -11.82
N PRO A 488 5.12 9.61 -11.31
CA PRO A 488 4.20 9.44 -10.20
C PRO A 488 3.19 8.35 -10.51
N SER A 489 2.92 7.49 -9.53
CA SER A 489 1.97 6.39 -9.67
C SER A 489 1.00 6.32 -8.47
N LEU A 490 0.01 5.44 -8.59
CA LEU A 490 -0.96 5.13 -7.55
C LEU A 490 -0.61 3.75 -6.95
N MET A 491 -0.49 3.68 -5.63
CA MET A 491 -0.51 2.40 -4.92
C MET A 491 -1.97 2.01 -4.64
N THR A 492 -2.36 0.80 -5.00
CA THR A 492 -3.76 0.36 -4.85
C THR A 492 -4.06 -0.19 -3.46
N ALA A 493 -3.03 -0.62 -2.73
CA ALA A 493 -3.05 -1.00 -1.33
C ALA A 493 -2.75 0.21 -0.43
N ASN A 494 -2.73 -0.01 0.88
CA ASN A 494 -2.42 1.00 1.87
C ASN A 494 -1.30 0.50 2.77
N SER A 495 -0.43 1.41 3.16
CA SER A 495 0.65 1.18 4.11
C SER A 495 0.44 1.94 5.42
N ASP A 496 1.44 1.93 6.29
CA ASP A 496 1.52 2.74 7.51
C ASP A 496 1.48 4.25 7.26
N SER A 497 1.85 4.72 6.07
CA SER A 497 1.81 6.15 5.73
C SER A 497 0.45 6.82 5.93
N LYS A 498 -0.65 6.07 5.98
CA LYS A 498 -1.99 6.58 6.36
C LYS A 498 -2.01 7.31 7.71
N HIS A 499 -1.07 6.98 8.60
CA HIS A 499 -0.92 7.61 9.91
C HIS A 499 -0.03 8.86 9.88
N TYR A 500 0.68 9.12 8.79
CA TYR A 500 1.73 10.15 8.72
C TYR A 500 1.37 11.38 7.86
N TRP A 501 0.15 11.47 7.32
CA TRP A 501 -0.25 12.56 6.40
C TRP A 501 -0.14 13.97 6.99
N ASN A 502 -0.13 14.12 8.31
CA ASN A 502 0.04 15.42 8.97
C ASN A 502 1.50 15.77 9.29
N LEU A 503 2.45 14.85 9.07
CA LEU A 503 3.88 15.09 9.26
C LEU A 503 4.52 15.79 8.05
N THR A 504 4.02 15.52 6.83
CA THR A 504 4.47 16.14 5.58
C THR A 504 3.52 15.81 4.44
N GLU A 505 3.51 16.65 3.40
CA GLU A 505 2.87 16.35 2.11
C GLU A 505 3.77 15.51 1.19
N ASN A 506 5.07 15.40 1.48
CA ASN A 506 6.04 14.68 0.64
C ASN A 506 6.19 13.22 1.08
N ILE A 507 5.19 12.39 0.75
CA ILE A 507 5.17 10.96 1.10
C ILE A 507 5.26 10.12 -0.18
N TYR A 508 6.32 9.33 -0.31
CA TYR A 508 6.59 8.54 -1.51
C TYR A 508 6.74 7.06 -1.17
N ARG A 509 5.92 6.22 -1.79
CA ARG A 509 5.92 4.76 -1.59
C ARG A 509 6.77 4.12 -2.66
N TYR A 510 7.93 3.61 -2.29
CA TYR A 510 8.92 3.18 -3.27
C TYR A 510 9.81 2.07 -2.74
N GLN A 511 9.73 0.91 -3.40
CA GLN A 511 10.65 -0.20 -3.18
C GLN A 511 11.70 -0.30 -4.32
N PRO A 512 12.96 -0.01 -3.95
CA PRO A 512 14.24 -0.42 -4.51
C PRO A 512 14.38 -1.57 -5.51
N GLY A 513 13.78 -1.64 -6.69
CA GLY A 513 14.15 -2.75 -7.60
C GLY A 513 13.25 -3.02 -8.79
N PHE A 514 13.57 -4.11 -9.49
CA PHE A 514 12.83 -4.56 -10.66
C PHE A 514 11.52 -5.22 -10.24
N ALA A 515 10.42 -4.74 -10.81
CA ALA A 515 9.13 -5.35 -10.67
C ALA A 515 9.10 -6.70 -11.39
N ASN A 516 8.88 -7.76 -10.62
CA ASN A 516 8.45 -9.04 -11.16
C ASN A 516 6.95 -9.19 -10.87
N PHE A 517 6.12 -9.05 -11.90
CA PHE A 517 4.66 -9.09 -11.78
C PHE A 517 4.11 -10.43 -11.26
N ASN A 518 4.91 -11.50 -11.24
CA ASN A 518 4.53 -12.74 -10.55
C ASN A 518 4.63 -12.61 -9.02
N LEU A 519 5.52 -11.76 -8.49
CA LEU A 519 5.76 -11.59 -7.05
C LEU A 519 4.65 -10.78 -6.36
N THR A 520 3.96 -9.87 -7.06
CA THR A 520 2.80 -9.17 -6.48
C THR A 520 1.64 -10.12 -6.17
N GLY A 521 1.58 -11.29 -6.81
CA GLY A 521 0.64 -12.36 -6.45
C GLY A 521 1.08 -13.23 -5.27
N LEU A 522 2.30 -13.02 -4.75
CA LEU A 522 2.84 -13.71 -3.57
C LEU A 522 2.65 -12.93 -2.27
N LEU A 523 2.32 -11.64 -2.37
CA LEU A 523 1.92 -10.82 -1.22
C LEU A 523 0.74 -11.48 -0.51
N HIS A 524 0.93 -11.75 0.78
CA HIS A 524 -0.03 -12.43 1.66
C HIS A 524 -0.41 -13.85 1.21
N ALA A 525 0.33 -14.45 0.27
CA ALA A 525 0.09 -15.79 -0.24
C ALA A 525 1.16 -16.78 0.26
N ALA A 526 1.03 -18.05 -0.14
CA ALA A 526 2.08 -19.05 0.04
C ALA A 526 3.28 -18.74 -0.88
N ASP A 527 4.44 -19.32 -0.55
CA ASP A 527 5.66 -19.20 -1.34
C ASP A 527 6.21 -17.77 -1.48
N GLU A 528 5.99 -16.91 -0.48
CA GLU A 528 6.60 -15.59 -0.46
C GLU A 528 8.14 -15.70 -0.52
N HIS A 529 8.75 -14.97 -1.45
CA HIS A 529 10.20 -14.90 -1.61
C HIS A 529 10.63 -13.59 -2.28
N ILE A 530 11.88 -13.18 -2.05
CA ILE A 530 12.49 -12.01 -2.69
C ILE A 530 13.82 -12.34 -3.35
N ASP A 531 14.08 -11.72 -4.50
CA ASP A 531 15.38 -11.77 -5.19
C ASP A 531 16.42 -10.96 -4.38
N LEU A 532 17.57 -11.56 -4.09
CA LEU A 532 18.64 -10.86 -3.39
C LEU A 532 19.09 -9.60 -4.15
N ASP A 533 19.06 -9.58 -5.49
CA ASP A 533 19.37 -8.38 -6.25
C ASP A 533 18.43 -7.22 -5.92
N THR A 534 17.14 -7.48 -5.67
CA THR A 534 16.18 -6.45 -5.26
C THR A 534 16.54 -5.88 -3.89
N VAL A 535 16.91 -6.72 -2.93
CA VAL A 535 17.39 -6.28 -1.61
C VAL A 535 18.64 -5.41 -1.75
N MET A 536 19.60 -5.84 -2.58
CA MET A 536 20.84 -5.07 -2.81
C MET A 536 20.59 -3.75 -3.55
N HIS A 537 19.63 -3.71 -4.47
CA HIS A 537 19.20 -2.48 -5.10
C HIS A 537 18.63 -1.49 -4.08
N ALA A 538 17.81 -1.95 -3.14
CA ALA A 538 17.30 -1.13 -2.04
C ALA A 538 18.44 -0.62 -1.15
N VAL A 539 19.39 -1.47 -0.74
CA VAL A 539 20.56 -1.05 0.07
C VAL A 539 21.33 0.09 -0.61
N GLY A 540 21.67 -0.06 -1.89
CA GLY A 540 22.42 0.98 -2.60
C GLY A 540 21.62 2.26 -2.82
N PHE A 541 20.30 2.16 -3.03
CA PHE A 541 19.44 3.34 -3.12
C PHE A 541 19.42 4.12 -1.80
N PHE A 542 19.20 3.46 -0.66
CA PHE A 542 19.17 4.15 0.64
C PHE A 542 20.54 4.72 1.01
N TYR A 543 21.63 4.01 0.68
CA TYR A 543 22.99 4.52 0.81
C TYR A 543 23.17 5.84 0.03
N GLU A 544 22.81 5.86 -1.26
CA GLU A 544 22.91 7.06 -2.10
C GLU A 544 22.02 8.19 -1.59
N TYR A 545 20.78 7.86 -1.24
CA TYR A 545 19.80 8.87 -0.82
C TYR A 545 20.19 9.52 0.51
N ILE A 546 20.75 8.78 1.48
CA ILE A 546 21.30 9.35 2.73
C ILE A 546 22.40 10.39 2.43
N HIS A 547 23.29 10.10 1.48
CA HIS A 547 24.33 11.03 1.07
C HIS A 547 23.76 12.27 0.38
N ILE A 548 22.80 12.10 -0.53
CA ILE A 548 22.17 13.21 -1.27
C ILE A 548 21.35 14.11 -0.33
N LEU A 549 20.68 13.55 0.69
CA LEU A 549 19.99 14.31 1.73
C LEU A 549 20.93 15.19 2.57
N SER A 550 22.24 14.96 2.47
CA SER A 550 23.29 15.68 3.20
C SER A 550 24.03 16.71 2.34
N GLN A 551 23.60 16.94 1.09
CA GLN A 551 24.21 17.91 0.18
C GLN A 551 23.56 19.31 0.22
#